data_AF-A0A930Y893-F1
#
_entry.id   AF-A0A930Y893-F1
#
_cell.length_a   1.000
_cell.length_b   1.000
_cell.length_c   1.000
_cell.angle_alpha   90.00
_cell.angle_beta   90.00
_cell.angle_gamma   90.00
#
_symmetry.space_group_name_H-M   'P 1'
#
loop_
_entity.id
_entity.type
_entity.pdbx_description
1 polymer ?
#
loop_
_entity_poly.entity_id
_entity_poly.type
_entity_poly.pdbx_seq_one_letter_code
_entity_poly.pdbx_strand_id
1 'polypeptide(L)'
;MLFKILRYCIHLGGVIPLLWLIYAINFNLVSSFGTDPIKEIIHFLGYTALLFLLILFSFRIITQCLRQPILLPLHRSLGLWGLFWLSLHIVGYLALELGFDFQLLLAKS
;
A
#
# COMPACT_ATOMS: atom_id res chain seq x y z
N MET A 1 -23.14 7.64 -13.70
CA MET A 1 -23.27 7.03 -12.36
C MET A 1 -22.15 6.02 -12.05
N LEU A 2 -21.87 5.07 -12.95
CA LEU A 2 -20.87 4.00 -12.78
C LEU A 2 -19.45 4.50 -12.38
N PHE A 3 -18.94 5.57 -13.01
CA PHE A 3 -17.61 6.12 -12.71
C PHE A 3 -17.45 6.72 -11.31
N LYS A 4 -18.55 7.16 -10.67
CA LYS A 4 -18.52 7.66 -9.30
C LYS A 4 -18.41 6.51 -8.30
N ILE A 5 -19.15 5.43 -8.56
CA ILE A 5 -19.14 4.21 -7.75
C ILE A 5 -17.74 3.57 -7.76
N LEU A 6 -17.13 3.44 -8.94
CA LEU A 6 -15.80 2.84 -9.07
C LEU A 6 -14.70 3.65 -8.34
N ARG A 7 -14.82 4.98 -8.35
CA ARG A 7 -13.95 5.86 -7.55
C ARG A 7 -14.14 5.63 -6.05
N TYR A 8 -15.40 5.54 -5.60
CA TYR A 8 -15.72 5.22 -4.21
C TYR A 8 -15.17 3.85 -3.80
N CYS A 9 -15.28 2.82 -4.65
CA CYS A 9 -14.72 1.49 -4.39
C CYS A 9 -13.20 1.53 -4.19
N ILE A 10 -12.48 2.39 -4.92
CA ILE A 10 -11.01 2.52 -4.75
C ILE A 10 -10.66 3.25 -3.45
N HIS A 11 -11.38 4.31 -3.11
CA HIS A 11 -11.18 4.98 -1.83
C HIS A 11 -11.50 4.03 -0.66
N LEU A 12 -12.58 3.26 -0.74
CA LEU A 12 -12.91 2.24 0.25
C LEU A 12 -11.84 1.15 0.30
N GLY A 13 -11.40 0.63 -0.85
CA GLY A 13 -10.35 -0.38 -0.96
C GLY A 13 -9.00 0.07 -0.42
N GLY A 14 -8.68 1.37 -0.48
CA GLY A 14 -7.48 1.94 0.12
C GLY A 14 -7.58 2.15 1.64
N VAL A 15 -8.78 2.47 2.15
CA VAL A 15 -9.02 2.72 3.58
C VAL A 15 -9.15 1.42 4.37
N ILE A 16 -9.70 0.35 3.78
CA ILE A 16 -9.88 -0.96 4.43
C ILE A 16 -8.57 -1.53 5.02
N PRO A 17 -7.46 -1.65 4.26
CA PRO A 17 -6.22 -2.17 4.82
C PRO A 17 -5.63 -1.27 5.91
N LEU A 18 -5.94 0.03 5.89
CA LEU A 18 -5.52 0.99 6.91
C LEU A 18 -6.31 0.80 8.22
N LEU A 19 -7.63 0.62 8.11
CA LEU A 19 -8.49 0.27 9.25
C LEU A 19 -8.13 -1.09 9.85
N TRP A 20 -7.85 -2.09 9.00
CA TRP A 20 -7.37 -3.40 9.44
C TRP A 20 -6.05 -3.29 10.22
N LEU A 21 -5.11 -2.49 9.72
CA LEU A 21 -3.83 -2.28 10.39
C LEU A 21 -4.00 -1.62 11.78
N ILE A 22 -4.82 -0.57 11.87
CA ILE A 22 -5.13 0.09 13.15
C ILE A 22 -5.75 -0.91 14.13
N TYR A 23 -6.71 -1.72 13.67
CA TYR A 23 -7.33 -2.76 14.48
C TYR A 23 -6.32 -3.81 14.96
N ALA A 24 -5.46 -4.30 14.05
CA ALA A 24 -4.45 -5.31 14.36
C ALA A 24 -3.43 -4.81 15.40
N ILE A 25 -3.00 -3.54 15.29
CA ILE A 25 -2.10 -2.91 16.26
C ILE A 25 -2.80 -2.75 17.63
N ASN A 26 -4.04 -2.26 17.66
CA ASN A 26 -4.76 -2.01 18.92
C ASN A 26 -5.10 -3.31 19.68
N PHE A 27 -5.45 -4.38 18.96
CA PHE A 27 -5.80 -5.66 19.57
C PHE A 27 -4.59 -6.57 19.81
N ASN A 28 -3.35 -6.08 19.61
CA ASN A 28 -2.13 -6.88 19.67
C ASN A 28 -2.21 -8.16 18.81
N LEU A 29 -3.05 -8.21 17.77
CA LEU A 29 -3.16 -9.37 16.89
C LEU A 29 -1.83 -9.65 16.18
N VAL A 30 -1.00 -8.61 16.01
CA VAL A 30 0.35 -8.68 15.45
C VAL A 30 1.29 -9.54 16.30
N SER A 31 1.08 -9.61 17.61
CA SER A 31 1.87 -10.48 18.51
C SER A 31 1.62 -11.97 18.29
N SER A 32 0.56 -12.33 17.55
CA SER A 32 0.20 -13.71 17.27
C SER A 32 0.77 -14.27 15.97
N PHE A 33 1.39 -13.44 15.12
CA PHE A 33 1.81 -13.85 13.77
C PHE A 33 3.29 -14.23 13.63
N GLY A 34 4.15 -13.93 14.61
CA GLY A 34 5.54 -14.41 14.57
C GLY A 34 6.52 -13.51 15.32
N THR A 35 7.79 -13.91 15.27
CA THR A 35 8.92 -13.48 16.12
C THR A 35 9.13 -11.97 16.23
N ASP A 36 8.74 -11.16 15.23
CA ASP A 36 8.91 -9.69 15.21
C ASP A 36 7.66 -8.98 14.64
N PRO A 37 6.72 -8.47 15.47
CA PRO A 37 5.49 -7.84 15.00
C PRO A 37 5.71 -6.61 14.12
N ILE A 38 6.83 -5.92 14.31
CA ILE A 38 7.23 -4.74 13.54
C ILE A 38 7.52 -5.10 12.07
N LYS A 39 8.30 -6.15 11.83
CA LYS A 39 8.66 -6.59 10.47
C LYS A 39 7.43 -6.98 9.66
N GLU A 40 6.45 -7.61 10.31
CA GLU A 40 5.22 -7.98 9.63
C GLU A 40 4.38 -6.79 9.19
N ILE A 41 4.26 -5.77 10.04
CA ILE A 41 3.58 -4.52 9.67
C ILE A 41 4.23 -3.92 8.42
N ILE A 42 5.56 -3.81 8.42
CA ILE A 42 6.31 -3.28 7.29
C ILE A 42 6.10 -4.14 6.03
N HIS A 43 6.18 -5.47 6.17
CA HIS A 43 6.00 -6.39 5.05
C HIS A 43 4.57 -6.33 4.49
N PHE A 44 3.55 -6.20 5.34
CA PHE A 44 2.17 -6.01 4.93
C PHE A 44 1.95 -4.70 4.19
N LEU A 45 2.51 -3.59 4.70
CA LEU A 45 2.52 -2.30 4.02
C LEU A 45 3.16 -2.40 2.63
N GLY A 46 4.31 -3.06 2.54
CA GLY A 46 5.04 -3.26 1.30
C GLY A 46 4.26 -4.11 0.29
N TYR A 47 3.71 -5.23 0.73
CA TYR A 47 2.87 -6.10 -0.10
C TYR A 47 1.63 -5.35 -0.63
N THR A 48 0.96 -4.59 0.23
CA THR A 48 -0.21 -3.79 -0.15
C THR A 48 0.17 -2.72 -1.17
N ALA A 49 1.27 -1.99 -0.94
CA ALA A 49 1.78 -0.99 -1.87
C ALA A 49 2.11 -1.60 -3.25
N LEU A 50 2.82 -2.73 -3.26
CA LEU A 50 3.17 -3.45 -4.48
C LEU A 50 1.94 -3.94 -5.24
N LEU A 51 0.94 -4.47 -4.54
CA LEU A 51 -0.30 -4.93 -5.17
C LEU A 51 -1.04 -3.78 -5.86
N PHE A 52 -1.17 -2.63 -5.19
CA PHE A 52 -1.79 -1.43 -5.77
C PHE A 52 -1.02 -0.91 -6.99
N LEU A 53 0.32 -0.87 -6.93
CA LEU A 53 1.16 -0.46 -8.05
C LEU A 53 1.11 -1.47 -9.21
N LEU A 54 1.08 -2.77 -8.92
CA LEU A 54 0.96 -3.82 -9.92
C LEU A 54 -0.39 -3.71 -10.65
N ILE A 55 -1.49 -3.57 -9.89
CA ILE A 55 -2.83 -3.35 -10.44
C ILE A 55 -2.83 -2.10 -11.31
N LEU A 56 -2.25 -0.99 -10.84
CA LEU A 56 -2.12 0.24 -11.62
C LEU A 56 -1.40 0.02 -12.95
N PHE A 57 -0.25 -0.66 -12.94
CA PHE A 57 0.52 -0.94 -14.14
C PHE A 57 -0.24 -1.85 -15.12
N SER A 58 -0.85 -2.92 -14.63
CA SER A 58 -1.69 -3.79 -15.46
C SER A 58 -2.88 -3.04 -16.05
N PHE A 59 -3.50 -2.15 -15.27
CA PHE A 59 -4.64 -1.35 -15.71
C PHE A 59 -4.27 -0.40 -16.86
N ARG A 60 -3.05 0.16 -16.84
CA ARG A 60 -2.51 0.95 -17.96
C ARG A 60 -2.42 0.13 -19.24
N ILE A 61 -1.89 -1.08 -19.16
CA ILE A 61 -1.74 -1.99 -20.31
C ILE A 61 -3.12 -2.38 -20.86
N ILE A 62 -4.07 -2.71 -20.00
CA ILE A 62 -5.44 -3.10 -20.36
C ILE A 62 -6.17 -1.93 -21.04
N THR A 63 -6.09 -0.72 -20.49
CA THR A 63 -6.75 0.46 -21.08
C THR A 63 -6.16 0.83 -22.44
N GLN A 64 -4.86 0.61 -22.64
CA GLN A 64 -4.20 0.79 -23.93
C GLN A 64 -4.64 -0.27 -24.95
N CYS A 65 -4.83 -1.53 -24.53
CA CYS A 65 -5.40 -2.59 -25.37
C CYS A 65 -6.87 -2.35 -25.75
N LEU A 66 -7.69 -1.91 -24.79
CA LEU A 66 -9.14 -1.74 -25.00
C LEU A 66 -9.51 -0.42 -25.72
N ARG A 67 -8.57 0.51 -25.94
CA ARG A 67 -8.82 1.85 -26.54
C ARG A 67 -9.98 2.63 -25.88
N GLN A 68 -10.22 2.39 -24.60
CA GLN A 68 -11.30 3.01 -23.83
C GLN A 68 -10.71 4.09 -22.89
N PRO A 69 -10.62 5.38 -23.32
CA PRO A 69 -10.04 6.45 -22.50
C PRO A 69 -10.86 6.78 -21.25
N ILE A 70 -12.05 6.19 -21.13
CA ILE A 70 -13.00 6.48 -20.06
C ILE A 70 -12.51 5.97 -18.69
N LEU A 71 -11.51 5.08 -18.65
CA LEU A 71 -10.91 4.55 -17.42
C LEU A 71 -9.63 5.31 -16.97
N LEU A 72 -9.15 6.30 -17.74
CA LEU A 72 -7.96 7.12 -17.36
C LEU A 72 -8.09 7.84 -16.00
N PRO A 73 -9.25 8.41 -15.62
CA PRO A 73 -9.39 9.08 -14.32
C PRO A 73 -9.20 8.13 -13.13
N LEU A 74 -9.50 6.85 -13.34
CA LEU A 74 -9.39 5.81 -12.33
C LEU A 74 -7.93 5.44 -12.05
N HIS A 75 -7.13 5.39 -13.11
CA HIS A 75 -5.68 5.15 -13.04
C HIS A 75 -4.99 6.20 -12.15
N ARG A 76 -5.34 7.48 -12.27
CA ARG A 76 -4.75 8.53 -11.41
C ARG A 76 -5.05 8.30 -9.92
N SER A 77 -6.27 7.88 -9.57
CA SER A 77 -6.65 7.64 -8.18
C SER A 77 -5.98 6.40 -7.59
N LEU A 78 -5.87 5.31 -8.38
CA LEU A 78 -5.13 4.11 -7.99
C LEU A 78 -3.64 4.39 -7.76
N GLY A 79 -3.04 5.23 -8.61
CA GLY A 79 -1.63 5.61 -8.47
C GLY A 79 -1.34 6.42 -7.22
N LEU A 80 -2.24 7.34 -6.85
CA LEU A 80 -2.13 8.08 -5.59
C LEU A 80 -2.20 7.16 -4.37
N TRP A 81 -3.09 6.15 -4.38
CA TRP A 81 -3.16 5.16 -3.32
C TRP A 81 -1.93 4.27 -3.26
N GLY A 82 -1.42 3.79 -4.41
CA GLY A 82 -0.18 3.01 -4.47
C GLY A 82 1.01 3.79 -3.92
N LEU A 83 1.15 5.06 -4.30
CA LEU A 83 2.19 5.96 -3.77
C LEU A 83 2.01 6.20 -2.26
N PHE A 84 0.79 6.44 -1.80
CA PHE A 84 0.50 6.62 -0.38
C PHE A 84 0.94 5.41 0.45
N TRP A 85 0.57 4.20 0.02
CA TRP A 85 0.98 2.96 0.68
C TRP A 85 2.48 2.72 0.62
N LEU A 86 3.13 3.04 -0.51
CA LEU A 86 4.59 2.93 -0.64
C LEU A 86 5.32 3.91 0.28
N SER A 87 4.85 5.16 0.37
CA SER A 87 5.40 6.15 1.30
C SER A 87 5.22 5.68 2.75
N LEU A 88 4.06 5.11 3.09
CA LEU A 88 3.81 4.54 4.41
C LEU A 88 4.77 3.37 4.71
N HIS A 89 5.03 2.50 3.73
CA HIS A 89 5.99 1.41 3.86
C HIS A 89 7.42 1.92 4.14
N ILE A 90 7.88 2.90 3.37
CA ILE A 90 9.23 3.48 3.54
C ILE A 90 9.36 4.18 4.90
N VAL A 91 8.36 4.98 5.28
CA VAL A 91 8.36 5.67 6.58
C VAL A 91 8.28 4.66 7.73
N GLY A 92 7.44 3.62 7.60
CA GLY A 92 7.32 2.55 8.58
C GLY A 92 8.63 1.76 8.74
N TYR A 93 9.30 1.44 7.64
CA TYR A 93 10.61 0.79 7.65
C TYR A 93 11.67 1.66 8.35
N LEU A 94 11.76 2.95 7.98
CA LEU A 94 12.71 3.88 8.59
C LEU A 94 12.45 4.10 10.08
N ALA A 95 11.19 4.24 10.48
CA ALA A 95 10.82 4.55 11.86
C ALA A 95 10.88 3.32 12.76
N LEU A 96 10.43 2.15 12.30
CA LEU A 96 10.24 0.98 13.14
C LEU A 96 11.38 -0.04 13.03
N GLU A 97 11.94 -0.27 11.84
CA GLU A 97 13.06 -1.21 11.66
C GLU A 97 14.40 -0.53 11.94
N LEU A 98 14.56 0.70 11.45
CA LEU A 98 15.82 1.42 11.56
C LEU A 98 15.90 2.30 12.82
N GLY A 99 14.77 2.68 13.44
CA GLY A 99 14.75 3.60 14.58
C GLY A 99 15.39 4.96 14.29
N PHE A 100 15.44 5.39 13.02
CA PHE A 100 16.25 6.51 12.51
C PHE A 100 17.77 6.35 12.58
N ASP A 101 18.27 5.15 12.88
CA ASP A 101 19.70 4.86 12.95
C ASP A 101 20.26 4.54 11.55
N PHE A 102 20.49 5.59 10.76
CA PHE A 102 21.05 5.51 9.39
C PHE A 102 22.41 4.80 9.32
N GLN A 103 23.08 4.56 10.46
CA GLN A 103 24.32 3.81 10.54
C GLN A 103 24.17 2.31 10.21
N LEU A 104 23.02 1.69 10.46
CA LEU A 104 22.79 0.27 10.13
C LEU A 104 22.62 0.01 8.63
N LEU A 105 22.18 1.00 7.85
CA LEU A 105 22.05 0.88 6.38
C LEU A 105 23.41 0.81 5.68
N LEU A 106 24.44 1.47 6.21
CA LEU A 106 25.81 1.45 5.67
C LEU A 106 26.63 0.26 6.19
N ALA A 107 26.28 -0.30 7.35
CA ALA A 107 27.00 -1.44 7.92
C ALA A 107 26.60 -2.79 7.29
N LYS A 108 25.45 -2.86 6.60
CA LYS A 108 24.91 -4.07 5.97
C LYS A 108 24.92 -4.03 4.43
N SER A 109 25.78 -3.19 3.84
CA SER A 109 26.10 -3.17 2.39
C SER A 109 27.53 -3.65 2.17
#